data_AF-A0A654TL19-F1
#
_entry.id   AF-A0A654TL19-F1
#
_cell.length_a   1.000
_cell.length_b   1.000
_cell.length_c   1.000
_cell.angle_alpha   90.00
_cell.angle_beta   90.00
_cell.angle_gamma   90.00
#
_symmetry.space_group_name_H-M   'P 1'
#
loop_
_entity.id
_entity.type
_entity.pdbx_description
1 polymer ?
#
loop_
_entity_poly.entity_id
_entity_poly.type
_entity_poly.pdbx_seq_one_letter_code
_entity_poly.pdbx_strand_id
1 'polypeptide(L)' 'MLAGSGFVGHVVLEVSTSSARSANERESMLAESLQFARTHLLR' A
#
# COMPACT_ATOMS: atom_id res chain seq x y z
N MET A 1 12.98 10.40 -2.74
CA MET A 1 11.76 9.58 -2.90
C MET A 1 12.12 8.30 -3.64
N LEU A 2 11.57 7.16 -3.23
CA LEU A 2 11.80 5.85 -3.87
C LEU A 2 11.46 5.86 -5.38
N ALA A 3 10.37 6.51 -5.78
CA ALA A 3 9.97 6.65 -7.19
C ALA A 3 11.06 7.29 -8.08
N GLY A 4 11.94 8.13 -7.51
CA GLY A 4 13.01 8.81 -8.24
C GLY A 4 14.37 8.10 -8.22
N SER A 5 14.57 7.11 -7.35
CA SER A 5 15.92 6.65 -6.96
C SER A 5 16.45 5.45 -7.75
N GLY A 6 15.69 4.88 -8.70
CA GLY A 6 16.10 3.66 -9.43
C GLY A 6 16.13 2.41 -8.54
N PHE A 7 15.35 2.40 -7.46
CA PHE A 7 15.25 1.26 -6.55
C PHE A 7 14.61 0.07 -7.26
N VAL A 8 15.28 -1.09 -7.22
CA VAL A 8 14.85 -2.36 -7.86
C VAL A 8 14.51 -3.46 -6.85
N GLY A 9 14.44 -3.12 -5.56
CA GLY A 9 14.09 -4.05 -4.49
C GLY A 9 12.57 -4.15 -4.29
N HIS A 10 12.18 -4.89 -3.25
CA HIS A 10 10.78 -5.02 -2.87
C HIS A 10 10.36 -3.93 -1.87
N VAL A 11 9.13 -3.45 -2.03
CA VAL A 11 8.46 -2.59 -1.04
C VAL A 11 7.34 -3.40 -0.39
N VAL A 12 7.31 -3.44 0.93
CA VAL A 12 6.27 -4.12 1.72
C VAL A 12 5.48 -3.08 2.48
N LEU A 13 4.15 -3.18 2.44
CA LEU A 13 3.26 -2.35 3.23
C LEU A 13 2.71 -3.16 4.41
N GLU A 14 2.98 -2.68 5.62
CA GLU A 14 2.31 -3.17 6.83
C GLU A 14 1.16 -2.24 7.17
N VAL A 15 -0.07 -2.74 7.03
CA VAL A 15 -1.30 -1.98 7.27
C VAL A 15 -2.05 -2.60 8.44
N SER A 16 -2.26 -1.84 9.50
CA SER A 16 -3.13 -2.29 10.60
C SER A 16 -4.59 -2.17 10.18
N THR A 17 -5.31 -3.30 10.21
CA THR A 17 -6.74 -3.36 9.90
C THR A 17 -7.56 -3.71 11.14
N SER A 18 -7.06 -3.41 12.34
CA SER A 18 -7.73 -3.74 13.61
C SER A 18 -9.06 -3.01 13.79
N SER A 19 -9.27 -1.88 13.09
CA SER A 19 -10.53 -1.14 13.08
C SER A 19 -11.57 -1.68 12.10
N ALA A 20 -11.19 -2.57 11.17
CA ALA A 20 -12.11 -3.09 10.17
C ALA A 20 -13.16 -4.01 10.82
N ARG A 21 -14.43 -3.72 10.55
CA ARG A 21 -15.59 -4.44 11.10
C ARG A 21 -16.07 -5.58 10.20
N SER A 22 -15.53 -5.66 8.98
CA SER A 22 -15.85 -6.71 8.00
C SER A 22 -14.66 -7.05 7.12
N ALA A 23 -14.74 -8.20 6.41
CA ALA A 23 -13.76 -8.59 5.41
C ALA A 23 -13.69 -7.57 4.26
N ASN A 24 -14.85 -7.10 3.77
CA ASN A 24 -14.90 -6.09 2.70
C ASN A 24 -14.23 -4.77 3.09
N GLU A 25 -14.44 -4.31 4.34
CA GLU A 25 -13.79 -3.10 4.84
C GLU A 25 -12.27 -3.28 4.91
N ARG A 26 -11.82 -4.45 5.40
CA ARG A 26 -10.39 -4.80 5.41
C ARG A 26 -9.80 -4.80 4.00
N GLU A 27 -10.47 -5.41 3.04
CA GLU A 27 -10.02 -5.45 1.65
C GLU A 27 -9.94 -4.05 1.04
N SER A 28 -10.93 -3.18 1.32
CA SER A 28 -10.91 -1.79 0.87
C SER A 28 -9.70 -1.03 1.42
N MET A 29 -9.38 -1.19 2.71
CA MET A 29 -8.21 -0.56 3.34
C MET A 29 -6.89 -1.00 2.68
N LEU A 30 -6.76 -2.30 2.39
CA LEU A 30 -5.57 -2.85 1.74
C LEU A 30 -5.46 -2.38 0.28
N ALA A 31 -6.58 -2.35 -0.44
CA ALA A 31 -6.63 -1.89 -1.83
C ALA A 31 -6.24 -0.41 -1.95
N GLU A 32 -6.77 0.45 -1.08
CA GLU A 32 -6.46 1.87 -1.03
C GLU A 32 -4.97 2.09 -0.71
N SER A 33 -4.45 1.40 0.31
CA SER A 33 -3.04 1.50 0.71
C SER A 33 -2.10 1.07 -0.43
N LEU A 34 -2.43 -0.03 -1.12
CA LEU A 34 -1.67 -0.50 -2.27
C LEU A 34 -1.73 0.48 -3.44
N GLN A 35 -2.91 1.04 -3.73
CA GLN A 35 -3.07 2.05 -4.78
C GLN A 35 -2.23 3.29 -4.47
N PHE A 36 -2.29 3.80 -3.24
CA PHE A 36 -1.49 4.94 -2.81
C PHE A 36 0.01 4.68 -3.02
N ALA A 37 0.51 3.52 -2.57
CA ALA A 37 1.91 3.17 -2.77
C ALA A 37 2.29 3.10 -4.25
N ARG A 38 1.45 2.50 -5.10
CA ARG A 38 1.72 2.42 -6.54
C ARG A 38 1.81 3.80 -7.17
N THR A 39 0.89 4.71 -6.86
CA THR A 39 0.87 6.07 -7.40
C THR A 39 2.14 6.87 -7.06
N HIS A 40 2.73 6.65 -5.89
CA HIS A 40 3.81 7.50 -5.37
C HIS A 40 5.18 6.83 -5.35
N LEU A 41 5.24 5.50 -5.46
CA LEU A 41 6.48 4.73 -5.40
C LEU A 41 6.85 4.08 -6.73
N LEU A 42 5.89 3.90 -7.65
CA LEU A 42 6.21 3.57 -9.03
C LEU A 42 6.64 4.85 -9.75
N ARG A 43 7.61 4.69 -10.65
CA ARG A 43 8.05 5.76 -11.54
C ARG A 43 7.19 5.78 -12.79
#